data_AF-A0A2H6NJB8-F1
#
_entry.id   AF-A0A2H6NJB8-F1
#
_cell.length_a   1.000
_cell.length_b   1.000
_cell.length_c   1.000
_cell.angle_alpha   90.00
_cell.angle_beta   90.00
_cell.angle_gamma   90.00
#
_symmetry.space_group_name_H-M   'P 1'
#
loop_
_entity.id
_entity.type
_entity.pdbx_description
1 polymer ?
#
loop_
_entity_poly.entity_id
_entity_poly.type
_entity_poly.pdbx_seq_one_letter_code
_entity_poly.pdbx_strand_id
1 'polypeptide(L)'
;QEVQARLISLHREQQLCVHRRELTELDIHHRILRFHNYLVALVNKSLLPVRFRLPLLGRGVFLTQGLKYNLELLLFWGPGSLFQGQWNLQPQYKRAGARLELARRLERSLLLLGVANLLLCPFILVWQGLYAFFSYTEALRREPSSLGARRWSLYGRLYLRHFN
;
A
#
# COMPACT_ATOMS: atom_id res chain seq x y z
N GLN A 1 -12.08 -10.41 18.01
CA GLN A 1 -13.45 -9.93 18.31
C GLN A 1 -13.57 -9.47 19.76
N GLU A 2 -13.15 -10.25 20.75
CA GLU A 2 -13.20 -9.84 22.17
C GLU A 2 -12.51 -8.49 22.46
N VAL A 3 -11.31 -8.27 21.93
CA VAL A 3 -10.58 -6.99 22.08
C VAL A 3 -11.38 -5.82 21.53
N GLN A 4 -12.05 -6.01 20.40
CA GLN A 4 -12.85 -4.97 19.76
C GLN A 4 -14.09 -4.63 20.58
N ALA A 5 -14.79 -5.65 21.10
CA ALA A 5 -15.95 -5.45 21.97
C ALA A 5 -15.57 -4.70 23.26
N ARG A 6 -14.44 -5.07 23.89
CA ARG A 6 -13.90 -4.36 25.06
C ARG A 6 -13.52 -2.92 24.75
N LEU A 7 -12.96 -2.66 23.56
CA LEU A 7 -12.60 -1.31 23.15
C LEU A 7 -13.85 -0.43 22.97
N ILE A 8 -14.94 -0.99 22.44
CA ILE A 8 -16.22 -0.29 22.30
C ILE A 8 -16.85 -0.02 23.68
N SER A 9 -16.80 -0.98 24.61
CA SER A 9 -17.31 -0.76 25.97
C SER A 9 -16.51 0.32 26.70
N LEU A 10 -15.17 0.28 26.63
CA LEU A 10 -14.29 1.29 27.24
C LEU A 10 -14.49 2.69 26.66
N HIS A 11 -14.81 2.83 25.37
CA HIS A 11 -15.08 4.14 24.77
C HIS A 11 -16.25 4.87 25.46
N ARG A 12 -17.23 4.15 25.99
CA ARG A 12 -18.35 4.75 26.74
C ARG A 12 -17.89 5.45 28.02
N GLU A 13 -16.88 4.87 28.69
CA GLU A 13 -16.33 5.35 29.95
C GLU A 13 -15.27 6.44 29.74
N GLN A 14 -14.38 6.27 28.75
CA GLN A 14 -13.18 7.10 28.57
C GLN A 14 -13.23 8.09 27.40
N GLN A 15 -14.32 8.11 26.61
CA GLN A 15 -14.53 9.03 25.48
C GLN A 15 -13.32 9.17 24.54
N LEU A 16 -12.77 8.03 24.09
CA LEU A 16 -11.59 7.97 23.20
C LEU A 16 -11.80 8.69 21.85
N CYS A 17 -13.05 8.85 21.41
CA CYS A 17 -13.43 9.61 20.22
C CYS A 17 -14.10 10.94 20.59
N VAL A 18 -13.37 12.05 20.39
CA VAL A 18 -13.79 13.41 20.78
C VAL A 18 -15.07 13.88 20.08
N HIS A 19 -15.39 13.40 18.88
CA HIS A 19 -16.50 13.91 18.06
C HIS A 19 -17.73 13.01 17.99
N ARG A 20 -17.64 11.75 18.44
CA ARG A 20 -18.76 10.81 18.37
C ARG A 20 -19.00 10.14 19.71
N ARG A 21 -20.25 10.24 20.17
CA ARG A 21 -20.71 9.66 21.45
C ARG A 21 -20.68 8.13 21.43
N GLU A 22 -20.88 7.52 20.25
CA GLU A 22 -20.83 6.07 20.08
C GLU A 22 -19.79 5.67 19.03
N LEU A 23 -19.00 4.63 19.35
CA LEU A 23 -18.03 4.03 18.45
C LEU A 23 -18.60 2.70 17.95
N THR A 24 -18.80 2.59 16.64
CA THR A 24 -19.28 1.35 16.03
C THR A 24 -18.12 0.44 15.63
N GLU A 25 -18.39 -0.85 15.48
CA GLU A 25 -17.44 -1.81 14.92
C GLU A 25 -16.94 -1.38 13.53
N LEU A 26 -17.86 -0.90 12.69
CA LEU A 26 -17.55 -0.43 11.34
C LEU A 26 -16.62 0.79 11.35
N ASP A 27 -16.79 1.71 12.31
CA ASP A 27 -15.90 2.87 12.45
C ASP A 27 -14.47 2.45 12.78
N ILE A 28 -14.28 1.40 13.59
CA ILE A 28 -12.95 0.83 13.90
C ILE A 28 -12.32 0.27 12.63
N HIS A 29 -13.06 -0.55 11.87
CA HIS A 29 -12.59 -1.12 10.60
C HIS A 29 -12.19 -0.01 9.61
N HIS A 30 -13.02 1.01 9.43
CA HIS A 30 -12.73 2.15 8.55
C HIS A 30 -11.50 2.97 8.99
N ARG A 31 -11.17 3.01 10.29
CA ARG A 31 -9.95 3.67 10.77
C ARG A 31 -8.71 2.84 10.46
N ILE A 32 -8.75 1.54 10.75
CA ILE A 32 -7.61 0.63 10.56
C ILE A 32 -7.34 0.40 9.07
N LEU A 33 -8.39 0.16 8.29
CA LEU A 33 -8.29 -0.35 6.92
C LEU A 33 -8.35 0.74 5.85
N ARG A 34 -8.43 2.01 6.23
CA ARG A 34 -8.60 3.15 5.32
C ARG A 34 -7.75 3.06 4.05
N PHE A 35 -6.43 3.05 4.23
CA PHE A 35 -5.49 3.05 3.11
C PHE A 35 -5.43 1.70 2.39
N HIS A 36 -5.68 0.60 3.10
CA HIS A 36 -5.77 -0.73 2.49
C HIS A 36 -6.96 -0.83 1.54
N ASN A 37 -8.13 -0.31 1.95
CA ASN A 37 -9.31 -0.24 1.11
C ASN A 37 -9.07 0.63 -0.14
N TYR A 38 -8.37 1.76 -0.01
CA TYR A 38 -7.95 2.54 -1.18
C TYR A 38 -7.08 1.73 -2.14
N LEU A 39 -6.09 1.01 -1.62
CA LEU A 39 -5.16 0.24 -2.43
C LEU A 39 -5.86 -0.93 -3.14
N VAL A 40 -6.78 -1.63 -2.46
CA VAL A 40 -7.66 -2.65 -3.06
C VAL A 40 -8.50 -2.04 -4.18
N ALA A 41 -9.12 -0.88 -3.95
CA ALA A 41 -9.94 -0.20 -4.96
C ALA A 41 -9.12 0.22 -6.19
N LEU A 42 -7.90 0.75 -6.00
CA LEU A 42 -6.99 1.16 -7.08
C LEU A 42 -6.56 -0.03 -7.94
N VAL A 43 -6.23 -1.16 -7.32
CA VAL A 43 -5.87 -2.40 -8.01
C VAL A 43 -7.05 -2.98 -8.78
N ASN A 44 -8.22 -3.08 -8.14
CA ASN A 44 -9.42 -3.68 -8.76
C ASN A 44 -9.92 -2.86 -9.95
N LYS A 45 -9.84 -1.52 -9.86
CA LYS A 45 -10.15 -0.61 -10.98
C LYS A 45 -9.05 -0.50 -12.03
N SER A 46 -7.96 -1.26 -11.91
CA SER A 46 -6.83 -1.24 -12.85
C SER A 46 -6.23 0.16 -13.07
N LEU A 47 -6.24 1.00 -12.02
CA LEU A 47 -5.70 2.37 -12.09
C LEU A 47 -4.17 2.41 -11.93
N LEU A 48 -3.59 1.32 -11.43
CA LEU A 48 -2.16 1.17 -11.26
C LEU A 48 -1.55 0.38 -12.43
N PRO A 49 -0.41 0.81 -13.00
CA PRO A 49 0.25 0.11 -14.09
C PRO A 49 1.01 -1.11 -13.55
N VAL A 50 0.29 -2.14 -13.11
CA VAL A 50 0.89 -3.39 -12.59
C VAL A 50 0.90 -4.52 -13.62
N ARG A 51 0.16 -4.37 -14.73
CA ARG A 51 0.07 -5.37 -15.80
C ARG A 51 0.92 -4.92 -16.99
N PHE A 52 1.85 -5.77 -17.39
CA PHE A 52 2.78 -5.50 -18.49
C PHE A 52 2.67 -6.60 -19.55
N ARG A 53 2.91 -6.25 -20.81
CA ARG A 53 3.05 -7.23 -21.89
C ARG A 53 4.52 -7.28 -22.29
N LEU A 54 5.17 -8.39 -21.98
CA LEU A 54 6.55 -8.65 -22.38
C LEU A 54 6.53 -9.36 -23.74
N PRO A 55 7.44 -9.00 -24.68
CA PRO A 55 7.44 -9.52 -26.04
C PRO A 55 7.61 -11.04 -26.12
N LEU A 56 8.22 -11.68 -25.11
CA LEU A 56 8.50 -13.12 -25.09
C LEU A 56 7.66 -13.90 -24.05
N LEU A 57 7.40 -13.31 -22.87
CA LEU A 57 6.65 -13.98 -21.79
C LEU A 57 5.13 -13.73 -21.83
N GLY A 58 4.65 -12.86 -22.71
CA GLY A 58 3.24 -12.48 -22.76
C GLY A 58 2.84 -11.54 -21.62
N ARG A 59 1.65 -11.73 -21.03
CA ARG A 59 1.11 -10.84 -19.99
C ARG A 59 1.66 -11.22 -18.61
N GLY A 60 2.39 -10.30 -17.99
CA GLY A 60 2.92 -10.43 -16.63
C GLY A 60 2.30 -9.41 -15.67
N VAL A 61 2.32 -9.74 -14.37
CA VAL A 61 1.92 -8.83 -13.29
C VAL A 61 3.14 -8.52 -12.43
N PHE A 62 3.49 -7.25 -12.29
CA PHE A 62 4.61 -6.79 -11.49
C PHE A 62 4.10 -5.90 -10.35
N LEU A 63 3.97 -6.50 -9.17
CA LEU A 63 3.66 -5.78 -7.92
C LEU A 63 4.54 -6.31 -6.80
N THR A 64 5.64 -5.60 -6.54
CA THR A 64 6.59 -5.90 -5.48
C THR A 64 6.27 -5.11 -4.21
N GLN A 65 6.85 -5.51 -3.08
CA GLN A 65 6.71 -4.78 -1.83
C GLN A 65 7.26 -3.35 -1.94
N GLY A 66 8.36 -3.16 -2.68
CA GLY A 66 8.94 -1.84 -2.92
C GLY A 66 8.03 -0.94 -3.78
N LEU A 67 7.39 -1.48 -4.82
CA LEU A 67 6.41 -0.73 -5.60
C LEU A 67 5.19 -0.34 -4.74
N LYS A 68 4.66 -1.28 -3.95
CA LYS A 68 3.57 -1.03 -3.02
C LYS A 68 3.92 0.11 -2.04
N TYR A 69 5.11 0.06 -1.45
CA TYR A 69 5.60 1.08 -0.53
C TYR A 69 5.71 2.46 -1.20
N ASN A 70 6.28 2.53 -2.40
CA ASN A 70 6.38 3.77 -3.16
C ASN A 70 5.00 4.38 -3.47
N LEU A 71 4.01 3.55 -3.83
CA LEU A 71 2.64 4.01 -4.05
C LEU A 71 2.00 4.52 -2.76
N GLU A 72 2.16 3.81 -1.65
CA GLU A 72 1.66 4.26 -0.35
C GLU A 72 2.31 5.58 0.07
N LEU A 73 3.61 5.72 -0.11
CA LEU A 73 4.38 6.94 0.18
C LEU A 73 3.88 8.12 -0.66
N LEU A 74 3.70 7.91 -1.96
CA LEU A 74 3.23 8.94 -2.87
C LEU A 74 1.81 9.40 -2.55
N LEU A 75 0.90 8.46 -2.26
CA LEU A 75 -0.53 8.74 -2.16
C LEU A 75 -0.97 9.15 -0.75
N PHE A 76 -0.42 8.53 0.30
CA PHE A 76 -1.04 8.57 1.64
C PHE A 76 -0.23 9.31 2.71
N TRP A 77 1.11 9.18 2.75
CA TRP A 77 1.88 9.66 3.91
C TRP A 77 3.15 10.46 3.60
N GLY A 78 3.57 10.59 2.34
CA GLY A 78 4.72 11.40 1.94
C GLY A 78 4.47 12.93 2.01
N PRO A 79 5.54 13.74 1.84
CA PRO A 79 5.52 15.21 1.98
C PRO A 79 4.69 15.96 0.92
N GLY A 80 4.11 15.25 -0.05
CA GLY A 80 3.17 15.77 -1.04
C GLY A 80 1.93 14.90 -1.23
N SER A 81 1.61 14.07 -0.24
CA SER A 81 0.51 13.12 -0.30
C SER A 81 -0.86 13.80 -0.46
N LEU A 82 -1.85 13.01 -0.89
CA LEU A 82 -3.20 13.50 -1.13
C LEU A 82 -3.95 13.83 0.17
N PHE A 83 -3.54 13.17 1.26
CA PHE A 83 -4.15 13.30 2.57
C PHE A 83 -3.49 14.44 3.37
N GLN A 84 -4.32 15.23 4.02
CA GLN A 84 -3.94 16.19 5.05
C GLN A 84 -4.01 15.47 6.40
N GLY A 85 -2.84 15.19 6.96
CA GLY A 85 -2.73 14.33 8.15
C GLY A 85 -3.13 12.87 7.86
N GLN A 86 -3.52 12.13 8.89
CA GLN A 86 -3.78 10.69 8.79
C GLN A 86 -5.19 10.34 8.27
N TRP A 87 -6.10 11.31 8.13
CA TRP A 87 -7.51 11.01 7.87
C TRP A 87 -8.20 11.85 6.79
N ASN A 88 -7.91 13.14 6.65
CA ASN A 88 -8.70 13.99 5.75
C ASN A 88 -8.04 14.07 4.38
N LEU A 89 -8.81 14.01 3.30
CA LEU A 89 -8.30 14.33 1.96
C LEU A 89 -8.22 15.86 1.83
N GLN A 90 -7.13 16.40 1.25
CA GLN A 90 -7.02 17.85 1.08
C GLN A 90 -8.24 18.37 0.28
N PRO A 91 -8.89 19.48 0.71
CA PRO A 91 -10.11 19.98 0.10
C PRO A 91 -10.01 20.25 -1.41
N GLN A 92 -8.81 20.59 -1.88
CA GLN A 92 -8.52 20.82 -3.31
C GLN A 92 -8.83 19.60 -4.19
N TYR A 93 -8.60 18.37 -3.69
CA TYR A 93 -8.88 17.14 -4.44
C TYR A 93 -10.38 16.79 -4.51
N LYS A 94 -11.23 17.48 -3.73
CA LYS A 94 -12.69 17.28 -3.76
C LYS A 94 -13.36 18.11 -4.85
N ARG A 95 -12.67 19.12 -5.41
CA ARG A 95 -13.20 20.02 -6.45
C ARG A 95 -12.59 19.67 -7.81
N ALA A 96 -13.41 19.65 -8.86
CA ALA A 96 -12.96 19.32 -10.22
C ALA A 96 -12.17 20.45 -10.91
N GLY A 97 -12.36 21.71 -10.48
CA GLY A 97 -11.84 22.89 -11.19
C GLY A 97 -10.32 22.94 -11.36
N ALA A 98 -9.55 22.36 -10.43
CA ALA A 98 -8.08 22.36 -10.47
C ALA A 98 -7.48 21.00 -10.89
N ARG A 99 -8.26 20.10 -11.51
CA ARG A 99 -7.85 18.72 -11.80
C ARG A 99 -6.53 18.63 -12.59
N LEU A 100 -6.34 19.50 -13.59
CA LEU A 100 -5.14 19.47 -14.43
C LEU A 100 -3.89 19.92 -13.65
N GLU A 101 -4.02 20.96 -12.83
CA GLU A 101 -2.94 21.46 -11.99
C GLU A 101 -2.52 20.41 -10.94
N LEU A 102 -3.51 19.79 -10.29
CA LEU A 102 -3.28 18.71 -9.33
C LEU A 102 -2.63 17.48 -9.97
N ALA A 103 -3.03 17.13 -11.20
CA ALA A 103 -2.41 16.05 -11.96
C ALA A 103 -0.93 16.34 -12.25
N ARG A 104 -0.60 17.56 -12.70
CA ARG A 104 0.80 17.99 -12.93
C ARG A 104 1.63 17.98 -11.65
N ARG A 105 1.04 18.35 -10.52
CA ARG A 105 1.72 18.28 -9.21
C ARG A 105 2.04 16.83 -8.85
N LEU A 106 1.08 15.93 -9.00
CA LEU A 106 1.28 14.50 -8.73
C LEU A 106 2.34 13.89 -9.67
N GLU A 107 2.34 14.28 -10.95
CA GLU A 107 3.35 13.87 -11.93
C GLU A 107 4.76 14.29 -11.51
N ARG A 108 4.95 15.55 -11.08
CA ARG A 108 6.25 16.02 -10.56
C ARG A 108 6.70 15.23 -9.34
N SER A 109 5.79 14.96 -8.40
CA SER A 109 6.09 14.14 -7.23
C SER A 109 6.46 12.70 -7.60
N LEU A 110 5.80 12.11 -8.60
CA LEU A 110 6.12 10.78 -9.11
C LEU A 110 7.52 10.77 -9.77
N LEU A 111 7.85 11.78 -10.57
CA LEU A 111 9.17 11.91 -11.19
C LEU A 111 10.28 12.05 -10.16
N LEU A 112 10.09 12.92 -9.15
CA LEU A 112 11.06 13.08 -8.06
C LEU A 112 11.26 11.78 -7.27
N LEU A 113 10.16 11.06 -6.97
CA LEU A 113 10.24 9.76 -6.31
C LEU A 113 10.96 8.72 -7.19
N GLY A 114 10.72 8.74 -8.50
CA GLY A 114 11.41 7.88 -9.46
C GLY A 114 12.91 8.13 -9.50
N VAL A 115 13.33 9.41 -9.56
CA VAL A 115 14.75 9.80 -9.52
C VAL A 115 15.39 9.40 -8.19
N ALA A 116 14.71 9.61 -7.06
CA ALA A 116 15.22 9.17 -5.76
C ALA A 116 15.40 7.64 -5.70
N ASN A 117 14.43 6.86 -6.20
CA ASN A 117 14.56 5.41 -6.28
C ASN A 117 15.72 4.98 -7.21
N LEU A 118 15.95 5.69 -8.31
CA LEU A 118 17.05 5.39 -9.23
C LEU A 118 18.42 5.65 -8.58
N LEU A 119 18.56 6.75 -7.85
CA LEU A 119 19.78 7.06 -7.09
C LEU A 119 20.05 6.06 -5.96
N LEU A 120 18.99 5.59 -5.29
CA LEU A 120 19.08 4.60 -4.21
C LEU A 120 19.18 3.15 -4.72
N CYS A 121 18.91 2.91 -6.01
CA CYS A 121 18.91 1.61 -6.65
C CYS A 121 20.15 0.75 -6.34
N PRO A 122 21.41 1.23 -6.49
CA PRO A 122 22.58 0.40 -6.21
C PRO A 122 22.62 -0.09 -4.76
N PHE A 123 22.28 0.76 -3.79
CA PHE A 123 22.26 0.39 -2.38
C PHE A 123 21.16 -0.62 -2.06
N ILE A 124 19.95 -0.40 -2.61
CA ILE A 124 18.82 -1.30 -2.43
C ILE A 124 19.14 -2.67 -3.04
N LEU A 125 19.74 -2.72 -4.23
CA LEU A 125 20.10 -3.97 -4.90
C LEU A 125 21.15 -4.76 -4.12
N VAL A 126 22.19 -4.08 -3.59
CA VAL A 126 23.21 -4.72 -2.73
C VAL A 126 22.55 -5.32 -1.49
N TRP A 127 21.69 -4.57 -0.81
CA TRP A 127 20.96 -5.06 0.36
C TRP A 127 20.06 -6.26 0.04
N GLN A 128 19.28 -6.18 -1.04
CA GLN A 128 18.43 -7.29 -1.48
C GLN A 128 19.25 -8.54 -1.83
N GLY A 129 20.40 -8.36 -2.49
CA GLY A 129 21.31 -9.46 -2.82
C GLY A 129 21.87 -10.14 -1.57
N LEU A 130 22.38 -9.36 -0.61
CA LEU A 130 22.87 -9.87 0.66
C LEU A 130 21.76 -10.58 1.45
N TYR A 131 20.60 -9.94 1.58
CA TYR A 131 19.46 -10.50 2.31
C TYR A 131 18.97 -11.81 1.68
N ALA A 132 18.87 -11.86 0.36
CA ALA A 132 18.47 -13.06 -0.37
C ALA A 132 19.52 -14.17 -0.21
N PHE A 133 20.81 -13.84 -0.29
CA PHE A 133 21.89 -14.80 -0.08
C PHE A 133 21.82 -15.38 1.35
N PHE A 134 21.77 -14.55 2.38
CA PHE A 134 21.75 -15.04 3.76
C PHE A 134 20.47 -15.81 4.10
N SER A 135 19.32 -15.43 3.55
CA SER A 135 18.04 -16.07 3.87
C SER A 135 17.78 -17.37 3.10
N TYR A 136 18.17 -17.42 1.82
CA TYR A 136 17.80 -18.54 0.94
C TYR A 136 18.93 -19.55 0.71
N THR A 137 20.20 -19.24 0.99
CA THR A 137 21.29 -20.22 0.81
C THR A 137 21.18 -21.40 1.76
N GLU A 138 20.79 -21.15 3.01
CA GLU A 138 20.55 -22.21 4.00
C GLU A 138 19.36 -23.08 3.59
N ALA A 139 18.25 -22.44 3.16
CA ALA A 139 17.06 -23.14 2.69
C ALA A 139 17.35 -23.99 1.44
N LEU A 140 18.14 -23.47 0.49
CA LEU A 140 18.56 -24.19 -0.71
C LEU A 140 19.43 -25.41 -0.38
N ARG A 141 20.33 -25.29 0.62
CA ARG A 141 21.20 -26.38 1.06
C ARG A 141 20.44 -27.47 1.82
N ARG A 142 19.46 -27.10 2.65
CA ARG A 142 18.67 -28.06 3.44
C ARG A 142 17.59 -28.75 2.61
N GLU A 143 16.74 -27.96 1.95
CA GLU A 143 15.56 -28.45 1.25
C GLU A 143 15.32 -27.64 -0.03
N PRO A 144 15.97 -28.00 -1.16
CA PRO A 144 15.83 -27.25 -2.41
C PRO A 144 14.39 -27.27 -2.98
N SER A 145 13.60 -28.29 -2.61
CA SER A 145 12.18 -28.42 -2.96
C SER A 145 11.32 -27.29 -2.37
N SER A 146 11.73 -26.68 -1.25
CA SER A 146 11.01 -25.59 -0.61
C SER A 146 10.85 -24.34 -1.51
N LEU A 147 11.80 -24.10 -2.43
CA LEU A 147 11.74 -22.99 -3.38
C LEU A 147 10.71 -23.20 -4.50
N GLY A 148 10.35 -24.46 -4.78
CA GLY A 148 9.30 -24.82 -5.74
C GLY A 148 7.89 -24.61 -5.19
N ALA A 149 7.74 -24.44 -3.88
CA ALA A 149 6.45 -24.21 -3.25
C ALA A 149 5.88 -22.85 -3.68
N ARG A 150 4.59 -22.85 -4.07
CA ARG A 150 3.90 -21.64 -4.50
C ARG A 150 3.40 -20.86 -3.28
N ARG A 151 3.47 -19.54 -3.38
CA ARG A 151 2.90 -18.62 -2.39
C ARG A 151 1.89 -17.67 -3.03
N TRP A 152 0.94 -17.20 -2.24
CA TRP A 152 0.04 -16.12 -2.64
C TRP A 152 0.84 -14.87 -3.00
N SER A 153 0.76 -14.45 -4.26
CA SER A 153 1.42 -13.24 -4.75
C SER A 153 0.84 -12.01 -4.05
N LEU A 154 1.65 -10.95 -3.93
CA LEU A 154 1.19 -9.69 -3.33
C LEU A 154 -0.01 -9.10 -4.09
N TYR A 155 0.01 -9.23 -5.42
CA TYR A 155 -1.13 -8.89 -6.27
C TYR A 155 -2.37 -9.72 -5.93
N GLY A 156 -2.24 -11.05 -5.82
CA GLY A 156 -3.35 -11.94 -5.48
C GLY A 156 -3.96 -11.62 -4.11
N ARG A 157 -3.12 -11.30 -3.12
CA ARG A 157 -3.58 -10.88 -1.79
C ARG A 157 -4.41 -9.61 -1.81
N LEU A 158 -4.17 -8.69 -2.75
CA LEU A 158 -4.95 -7.46 -2.89
C LEU A 158 -6.19 -7.66 -3.75
N TYR A 159 -6.06 -8.49 -4.79
CA TYR A 159 -7.14 -8.80 -5.71
C TYR A 159 -8.27 -9.61 -5.04
N LEU A 160 -7.90 -10.59 -4.21
CA LEU A 160 -8.85 -11.45 -3.49
C LEU A 160 -9.35 -10.86 -2.18
N ARG A 161 -8.85 -9.70 -1.77
CA ARG A 161 -9.19 -9.09 -0.49
C ARG A 161 -10.54 -8.37 -0.57
N HIS A 162 -11.39 -8.64 0.42
CA HIS A 162 -12.64 -7.91 0.63
C HIS A 162 -12.39 -6.53 1.23
N PHE A 163 -13.37 -5.63 1.05
CA PHE A 163 -13.41 -4.36 1.76
C PHE A 163 -13.86 -4.61 3.20
N ASN A 164 -13.16 -3.95 4.14
CA ASN A 164 -13.34 -4.08 5.60
C ASN A 164 -13.12 -5.51 6.11
#